data_AF-A0A7X4Y4K3-F1
#
_entry.id   AF-A0A7X4Y4K3-F1
#
_cell.length_a   1.000
_cell.length_b   1.000
_cell.length_c   1.000
_cell.angle_alpha   90.00
_cell.angle_beta   90.00
_cell.angle_gamma   90.00
#
_symmetry.space_group_name_H-M   'P 1'
#
loop_
_entity.id
_entity.type
_entity.pdbx_description
1 polymer ?
#
loop_
_entity_poly.entity_id
_entity_poly.type
_entity_poly.pdbx_seq_one_letter_code
_entity_poly.pdbx_strand_id
1 'polypeptide(L)'
;MQRQSFRQGFIAVAGVALVLLVGCGTSRPRGFSTVTEVPPGSTSDQTPTSWQDARVGDRVEYAFYAQGDSSRGSSASAGQLFVEVVAVRPPWVWLSIRVTRNDGQPHPHPFLSHDYVLPVRMGQAPAHPPPGIEGSVPVRIRAFAAGHHWLAQRTSRDESMGDGPTQHRIYAEPPGPLYLTRGLLEVSFSAGFFMMSHHRLALVSFRRGAGTSGGTPPGMDQPWGPGTWYETQERASWGDFRKSVCLGAEQGYLLRKVWEKPRDEVQCEDFQGAEVLPLEDALLHLVNNSVYIPTWPPRDYGAPLPRLVRVHLGQESVVAYLDEDQAHPWEDASWRRSRSYSIDLWSPVLRGLPMEVRFDRLSEGVYRQSEEGAREYRSDSRLLRWGTWLESSSELSTSAR
;
A
#
# COMPACT_ATOMS: atom_id res chain seq x y z
N MET A 1 36.58 46.11 19.47
CA MET A 1 35.93 46.94 18.44
C MET A 1 34.53 46.37 18.25
N GLN A 2 33.51 46.75 19.02
CA GLN A 2 32.75 48.01 19.09
C GLN A 2 31.85 48.28 17.87
N ARG A 3 30.54 48.03 18.06
CA ARG A 3 29.32 48.65 17.48
C ARG A 3 29.10 48.43 15.95
N GLN A 4 27.88 48.21 15.45
CA GLN A 4 26.67 49.02 15.67
C GLN A 4 25.36 48.24 15.48
N SER A 5 24.37 48.66 16.27
CA SER A 5 22.94 48.40 16.11
C SER A 5 22.35 49.17 14.92
N PHE A 6 21.29 48.64 14.31
CA PHE A 6 20.23 49.47 13.75
C PHE A 6 18.85 49.01 14.23
N ARG A 7 18.06 50.01 14.63
CA ARG A 7 16.74 49.94 15.24
C ARG A 7 15.67 50.21 14.17
N GLN A 8 14.51 49.61 14.42
CA GLN A 8 13.15 50.14 14.25
C GLN A 8 12.56 50.38 12.85
N GLY A 9 11.41 49.73 12.64
CA GLY A 9 10.34 50.15 11.75
C GLY A 9 9.00 49.56 12.23
N PHE A 10 8.26 50.33 13.03
CA PHE A 10 6.87 50.08 13.42
C PHE A 10 5.94 50.38 12.25
N ILE A 11 4.95 49.53 11.98
CA ILE A 11 3.61 49.97 11.55
C ILE A 11 2.57 49.14 12.33
N ALA A 12 1.73 49.84 13.06
CA ALA A 12 0.52 49.37 13.71
C ALA A 12 -0.66 50.14 13.09
N VAL A 13 -1.72 49.46 12.67
CA VAL A 13 -3.13 49.95 12.58
C VAL A 13 -4.01 48.69 12.62
N ALA A 14 -4.64 48.39 13.77
CA ALA A 14 -6.08 48.57 14.10
C ALA A 14 -7.02 47.80 13.16
N GLY A 15 -8.01 47.00 13.58
CA GLY A 15 -8.65 46.81 14.88
C GLY A 15 -10.15 46.78 14.66
N VAL A 16 -10.85 45.69 15.02
CA VAL A 16 -12.25 45.70 15.46
C VAL A 16 -12.45 44.53 16.42
N ALA A 17 -12.80 44.87 17.65
CA ALA A 17 -13.40 44.01 18.66
C ALA A 17 -14.78 44.59 19.01
N LEU A 18 -15.73 43.75 19.43
CA LEU A 18 -16.92 43.96 20.30
C LEU A 18 -18.04 42.97 19.87
N VAL A 19 -18.85 42.28 20.71
CA VAL A 19 -19.12 42.34 22.16
C VAL A 19 -19.49 40.96 22.70
N LEU A 20 -19.16 40.78 23.98
CA LEU A 20 -19.63 39.83 25.00
C LEU A 20 -21.16 39.64 25.08
N LEU A 21 -21.58 38.45 25.51
CA LEU A 21 -22.56 38.35 26.59
C LEU A 21 -22.13 37.30 27.62
N VAL A 22 -22.11 37.78 28.86
CA VAL A 22 -21.78 37.10 30.11
C VAL A 22 -23.04 36.38 30.61
N GLY A 23 -22.87 35.14 31.08
CA GLY A 23 -23.88 34.40 31.84
C GLY A 23 -23.21 33.60 32.96
N CYS A 24 -22.95 34.26 34.08
CA CYS A 24 -22.63 33.61 35.35
C CYS A 24 -23.86 32.85 35.86
N GLY A 25 -23.72 31.53 36.04
CA GLY A 25 -24.67 30.70 36.77
C GLY A 25 -23.90 29.78 37.71
N THR A 26 -23.65 30.25 38.93
CA THR A 26 -23.11 29.46 40.03
C THR A 26 -24.17 28.52 40.59
N SER A 27 -23.93 27.22 40.54
CA SER A 27 -24.49 26.28 41.52
C SER A 27 -23.74 24.94 41.50
N ARG A 28 -22.87 24.72 42.49
CA ARG A 28 -22.61 23.37 43.02
C ARG A 28 -23.75 23.03 43.97
N PRO A 29 -24.26 21.80 43.90
CA PRO A 29 -24.23 20.99 45.11
C PRO A 29 -23.75 19.55 44.87
N ARG A 30 -23.07 19.05 45.91
CA ARG A 30 -22.93 17.68 46.44
C ARG A 30 -23.31 16.50 45.55
N GLY A 31 -22.40 15.53 45.47
CA GLY A 31 -22.62 14.25 44.80
C GLY A 31 -23.62 13.32 45.47
N PHE A 32 -24.08 12.34 44.71
CA PHE A 32 -24.08 10.90 45.01
C PHE A 32 -24.56 10.15 43.75
N SER A 33 -24.15 8.88 43.68
CA SER A 33 -24.70 7.78 42.87
C SER A 33 -24.31 7.69 41.39
N THR A 34 -23.31 6.83 41.17
CA THR A 34 -23.23 5.93 40.01
C THR A 34 -24.58 5.24 39.77
N VAL A 35 -25.28 5.63 38.71
CA VAL A 35 -26.26 4.77 38.04
C VAL A 35 -25.89 4.78 36.57
N THR A 36 -25.30 3.67 36.15
CA THR A 36 -25.11 3.33 34.74
C THR A 36 -26.48 3.01 34.18
N GLU A 37 -27.18 4.03 33.67
CA GLU A 37 -28.40 3.81 32.89
C GLU A 37 -27.98 3.52 31.45
N VAL A 38 -27.84 2.22 31.15
CA VAL A 38 -27.72 1.74 29.77
C VAL A 38 -29.05 2.03 29.08
N PRO A 39 -29.09 2.77 27.95
CA PRO A 39 -30.33 3.01 27.23
C PRO A 39 -30.98 1.67 26.81
N PRO A 40 -32.28 1.46 27.07
CA PRO A 40 -32.98 0.26 26.62
C PRO A 40 -33.13 0.31 25.10
N GLY A 41 -32.40 -0.55 24.40
CA GLY A 41 -32.39 -0.61 22.94
C GLY A 41 -31.05 -1.00 22.30
N SER A 42 -29.99 -1.20 23.07
CA SER A 42 -28.78 -1.84 22.55
C SER A 42 -29.00 -3.35 22.46
N THR A 43 -29.49 -3.84 21.32
CA THR A 43 -29.07 -5.16 20.88
C THR A 43 -27.54 -5.13 20.91
N SER A 44 -26.93 -6.04 21.67
CA SER A 44 -25.49 -6.20 21.66
C SER A 44 -25.08 -6.83 20.32
N ASP A 45 -25.25 -6.09 19.23
CA ASP A 45 -24.62 -6.40 17.97
C ASP A 45 -23.14 -6.12 18.16
N GLN A 46 -22.42 -7.10 18.71
CA GLN A 46 -20.99 -7.04 18.97
C GLN A 46 -20.26 -6.50 17.74
N THR A 47 -19.74 -5.28 17.82
CA THR A 47 -18.95 -4.67 16.76
C THR A 47 -17.77 -5.59 16.45
N PRO A 48 -17.50 -5.96 15.18
CA PRO A 48 -16.34 -6.76 14.84
C PRO A 48 -15.09 -6.10 15.42
N THR A 49 -14.34 -6.83 16.23
CA THR A 49 -13.09 -6.34 16.81
C THR A 49 -11.87 -7.09 16.29
N SER A 50 -12.11 -8.18 15.54
CA SER A 50 -11.08 -9.06 15.04
C SER A 50 -11.42 -9.60 13.64
N TRP A 51 -10.42 -10.19 12.98
CA TRP A 51 -10.58 -10.86 11.70
C TRP A 51 -11.50 -12.08 11.74
N GLN A 52 -11.70 -12.67 12.92
CA GLN A 52 -12.64 -13.79 13.12
C GLN A 52 -14.10 -13.33 13.08
N ASP A 53 -14.34 -12.05 13.37
CA ASP A 53 -15.66 -11.43 13.37
C ASP A 53 -16.02 -10.76 12.04
N ALA A 54 -15.15 -10.89 11.03
CA ALA A 54 -15.27 -10.19 9.76
C ALA A 54 -16.57 -10.51 9.02
N ARG A 55 -17.20 -9.47 8.46
CA ARG A 55 -18.49 -9.55 7.77
C ARG A 55 -18.39 -8.94 6.39
N VAL A 56 -19.12 -9.49 5.43
CA VAL A 56 -19.21 -8.89 4.10
C VAL A 56 -19.80 -7.49 4.21
N GLY A 57 -19.11 -6.52 3.61
CA GLY A 57 -19.45 -5.10 3.65
C GLY A 57 -18.81 -4.31 4.79
N ASP A 58 -18.06 -4.95 5.69
CA ASP A 58 -17.15 -4.25 6.60
C ASP A 58 -16.16 -3.45 5.75
N ARG A 59 -16.11 -2.14 5.98
CA ARG A 59 -15.37 -1.21 5.12
C ARG A 59 -14.77 -0.06 5.91
N VAL A 60 -13.54 0.29 5.57
CA VAL A 60 -12.89 1.54 6.00
C VAL A 60 -12.54 2.39 4.79
N GLU A 61 -12.66 3.70 4.95
CA GLU A 61 -12.37 4.70 3.93
C GLU A 61 -11.35 5.71 4.46
N TYR A 62 -10.31 5.94 3.67
CA TYR A 62 -9.26 6.91 3.95
C TYR A 62 -9.18 7.95 2.85
N ALA A 63 -9.05 9.22 3.22
CA ALA A 63 -8.53 10.24 2.31
C ALA A 63 -7.02 10.08 2.26
N PHE A 64 -6.45 10.11 1.05
CA PHE A 64 -5.02 10.07 0.87
C PHE A 64 -4.52 11.29 0.12
N TYR A 65 -3.29 11.67 0.43
CA TYR A 65 -2.50 12.63 -0.33
C TYR A 65 -1.06 12.14 -0.32
N ALA A 66 -0.44 12.10 -1.49
CA ALA A 66 0.95 11.75 -1.67
C ALA A 66 1.60 12.76 -2.63
N GLN A 67 2.79 13.20 -2.29
CA GLN A 67 3.58 14.13 -3.08
C GLN A 67 5.04 13.74 -2.96
N GLY A 68 5.78 13.89 -4.05
CA GLY A 68 7.17 13.50 -4.09
C GLY A 68 7.88 14.07 -5.30
N ASP A 69 9.18 14.29 -5.11
CA ASP A 69 10.07 14.66 -6.18
C ASP A 69 10.79 13.42 -6.72
N SER A 70 10.91 13.36 -8.04
CA SER A 70 11.69 12.34 -8.74
C SER A 70 12.62 13.01 -9.76
N SER A 71 13.56 12.23 -10.31
CA SER A 71 14.35 12.68 -11.47
C SER A 71 13.49 13.11 -12.66
N ARG A 72 12.22 12.69 -12.68
CA ARG A 72 11.24 12.97 -13.74
C ARG A 72 10.37 14.22 -13.45
N GLY A 73 10.58 14.87 -12.30
CA GLY A 73 9.81 16.02 -11.83
C GLY A 73 9.06 15.77 -10.51
N SER A 74 8.39 16.82 -10.03
CA SER A 74 7.50 16.76 -8.86
C SER A 74 6.12 16.26 -9.28
N SER A 75 5.56 15.32 -8.52
CA SER A 75 4.23 14.75 -8.77
C SER A 75 3.44 14.72 -7.47
N ALA A 76 2.12 14.81 -7.59
CA ALA A 76 1.19 14.67 -6.48
C ALA A 76 -0.02 13.84 -6.91
N SER A 77 -0.56 13.09 -5.95
CA SER A 77 -1.66 12.15 -6.13
C SER A 77 -2.56 12.23 -4.89
N ALA A 78 -3.88 12.30 -5.10
CA ALA A 78 -4.84 12.49 -4.02
C ALA A 78 -6.18 11.84 -4.36
N GLY A 79 -6.88 11.35 -3.34
CA GLY A 79 -8.15 10.68 -3.54
C GLY A 79 -8.68 9.97 -2.30
N GLN A 80 -9.52 8.98 -2.52
CA GLN A 80 -10.10 8.12 -1.51
C GLN A 80 -9.64 6.67 -1.70
N LEU A 81 -9.29 6.01 -0.62
CA LEU A 81 -8.88 4.62 -0.57
C LEU A 81 -9.90 3.83 0.27
N PHE A 82 -10.38 2.73 -0.28
CA PHE A 82 -11.37 1.86 0.35
C PHE A 82 -10.76 0.48 0.59
N VAL A 83 -10.98 -0.06 1.78
CA VAL A 83 -10.71 -1.46 2.11
C VAL A 83 -12.04 -2.08 2.52
N GLU A 84 -12.54 -3.04 1.76
CA GLU A 84 -13.86 -3.64 1.97
C GLU A 84 -13.77 -5.16 2.00
N VAL A 85 -14.42 -5.80 2.97
CA VAL A 85 -14.62 -7.25 2.98
C VAL A 85 -15.68 -7.62 1.95
N VAL A 86 -15.29 -8.39 0.93
CA VAL A 86 -16.19 -8.79 -0.17
C VAL A 86 -16.63 -10.25 -0.11
N ALA A 87 -15.83 -11.11 0.54
CA ALA A 87 -16.22 -12.49 0.80
C ALA A 87 -15.59 -13.00 2.09
N VAL A 88 -16.31 -13.86 2.80
CA VAL A 88 -15.86 -14.48 4.05
C VAL A 88 -16.11 -15.98 3.94
N ARG A 89 -15.03 -16.75 3.84
CA ARG A 89 -15.07 -18.23 3.84
C ARG A 89 -13.91 -18.75 4.68
N PRO A 90 -14.15 -19.10 5.96
CA PRO A 90 -13.10 -19.62 6.82
C PRO A 90 -12.28 -20.73 6.14
N PRO A 91 -10.94 -20.69 6.24
CA PRO A 91 -10.14 -19.82 7.10
C PRO A 91 -9.79 -18.44 6.50
N TRP A 92 -10.44 -18.01 5.42
CA TRP A 92 -10.06 -16.85 4.61
C TRP A 92 -11.12 -15.72 4.60
N VAL A 93 -10.64 -14.49 4.51
CA VAL A 93 -11.41 -13.26 4.21
C VAL A 93 -10.85 -12.66 2.93
N TRP A 94 -11.69 -12.26 2.00
CA TRP A 94 -11.27 -11.54 0.80
C TRP A 94 -11.60 -10.07 0.98
N LEU A 95 -10.58 -9.24 0.82
CA LEU A 95 -10.71 -7.81 0.75
C LEU A 95 -10.68 -7.33 -0.70
N SER A 96 -11.44 -6.27 -0.98
CA SER A 96 -11.28 -5.43 -2.14
C SER A 96 -10.60 -4.13 -1.71
N ILE A 97 -9.52 -3.76 -2.39
CA ILE A 97 -8.85 -2.47 -2.26
C ILE A 97 -9.19 -1.65 -3.48
N ARG A 98 -9.88 -0.52 -3.29
CA ARG A 98 -10.27 0.39 -4.37
C ARG A 98 -9.71 1.77 -4.09
N VAL A 99 -9.28 2.45 -5.15
CA VAL A 99 -8.84 3.84 -5.08
C VAL A 99 -9.62 4.68 -6.09
N THR A 100 -10.15 5.82 -5.64
CA THR A 100 -10.90 6.76 -6.48
C THR A 100 -10.36 8.17 -6.30
N ARG A 101 -10.72 9.05 -7.22
CA ARG A 101 -10.64 10.49 -7.00
C ARG A 101 -11.65 10.93 -5.93
N ASN A 102 -11.49 12.17 -5.45
CA ASN A 102 -12.41 12.77 -4.48
C ASN A 102 -13.85 12.97 -5.00
N ASP A 103 -14.04 12.95 -6.32
CA ASP A 103 -15.36 13.01 -6.98
C ASP A 103 -15.98 11.61 -7.21
N GLY A 104 -15.34 10.55 -6.70
CA GLY A 104 -15.77 9.16 -6.84
C GLY A 104 -15.45 8.51 -8.19
N GLN A 105 -14.83 9.24 -9.13
CA GLN A 105 -14.41 8.67 -10.41
C GLN A 105 -13.14 7.80 -10.26
N PRO A 106 -12.90 6.85 -11.17
CA PRO A 106 -11.66 6.06 -11.17
C PRO A 106 -10.42 6.95 -11.13
N HIS A 107 -9.41 6.53 -10.37
CA HIS A 107 -8.16 7.28 -10.30
C HIS A 107 -7.45 7.23 -11.68
N PRO A 108 -6.92 8.36 -12.21
CA PRO A 108 -6.31 8.39 -13.55
C PRO A 108 -5.00 7.60 -13.64
N HIS A 109 -4.39 7.30 -12.49
CA HIS A 109 -3.14 6.59 -12.40
C HIS A 109 -3.32 5.08 -12.64
N PRO A 110 -2.54 4.43 -13.52
CA PRO A 110 -2.69 3.00 -13.82
C PRO A 110 -2.70 2.10 -12.59
N PHE A 111 -1.83 2.36 -11.59
CA PHE A 111 -1.75 1.60 -10.34
C PHE A 111 -2.98 1.75 -9.43
N LEU A 112 -3.76 2.81 -9.59
CA LEU A 112 -4.87 3.15 -8.70
C LEU A 112 -6.23 3.02 -9.40
N SER A 113 -6.22 2.75 -10.70
CA SER A 113 -7.40 2.75 -11.57
C SER A 113 -8.24 1.48 -11.50
N HIS A 114 -7.81 0.47 -10.73
CA HIS A 114 -8.42 -0.86 -10.67
C HIS A 114 -8.64 -1.30 -9.22
N ASP A 115 -9.61 -2.20 -9.04
CA ASP A 115 -9.89 -2.85 -7.76
C ASP A 115 -8.95 -4.05 -7.59
N TYR A 116 -8.27 -4.10 -6.45
CA TYR A 116 -7.41 -5.23 -6.12
C TYR A 116 -8.11 -6.21 -5.19
N VAL A 117 -7.83 -7.49 -5.41
CA VAL A 117 -8.28 -8.56 -4.51
C VAL A 117 -7.14 -8.99 -3.60
N LEU A 118 -7.45 -9.12 -2.31
CA LEU A 118 -6.52 -9.52 -1.27
C LEU A 118 -7.16 -10.59 -0.35
N PRO A 119 -6.78 -11.86 -0.47
CA PRO A 119 -7.15 -12.90 0.48
C PRO A 119 -6.29 -12.81 1.74
N VAL A 120 -6.91 -12.90 2.92
CA VAL A 120 -6.28 -12.79 4.24
C VAL A 120 -6.74 -13.96 5.11
N ARG A 121 -5.80 -14.67 5.74
CA ARG A 121 -6.10 -15.75 6.68
C ARG A 121 -6.58 -15.16 8.02
N MET A 122 -7.66 -15.73 8.56
CA MET A 122 -8.29 -15.26 9.80
C MET A 122 -7.40 -15.52 11.03
N GLY A 123 -6.86 -16.74 11.19
CA GLY A 123 -5.93 -17.19 12.24
C GLY A 123 -6.15 -16.66 13.68
N GLN A 124 -5.18 -16.86 14.57
CA GLN A 124 -5.10 -16.10 15.83
C GLN A 124 -4.01 -15.03 15.70
N ALA A 125 -4.39 -13.76 15.87
CA ALA A 125 -3.44 -12.65 15.87
C ALA A 125 -2.36 -12.87 16.92
N PRO A 126 -1.07 -13.00 16.56
CA PRO A 126 -0.04 -12.67 17.50
C PRO A 126 -0.27 -11.22 17.90
N ALA A 127 -0.17 -10.91 19.20
CA ALA A 127 -0.37 -9.57 19.72
C ALA A 127 0.80 -8.66 19.29
N HIS A 128 0.85 -8.34 18.01
CA HIS A 128 1.74 -7.35 17.46
C HIS A 128 1.11 -5.98 17.68
N PRO A 129 1.75 -5.08 18.43
CA PRO A 129 1.25 -3.73 18.58
C PRO A 129 1.17 -3.05 17.20
N PRO A 130 0.30 -2.04 17.04
CA PRO A 130 0.34 -1.19 15.87
C PRO A 130 1.77 -0.66 15.65
N PRO A 131 2.21 -0.48 14.40
CA PRO A 131 3.57 -0.09 14.06
C PRO A 131 3.81 1.30 14.63
N GLY A 132 4.79 1.38 15.51
CA GLY A 132 5.28 2.64 16.05
C GLY A 132 6.23 3.32 15.07
N ILE A 133 6.65 4.52 15.44
CA ILE A 133 7.78 5.20 14.80
C ILE A 133 9.02 4.86 15.62
N GLU A 134 10.09 4.37 14.97
CA GLU A 134 11.34 4.06 15.64
C GLU A 134 11.86 5.27 16.42
N GLY A 135 12.23 5.07 17.69
CA GLY A 135 12.67 6.15 18.58
C GLY A 135 11.55 7.02 19.15
N SER A 136 10.27 6.71 18.87
CA SER A 136 9.11 7.41 19.44
C SER A 136 8.44 6.59 20.54
N VAL A 137 7.86 7.28 21.53
CA VAL A 137 7.09 6.67 22.61
C VAL A 137 5.60 6.90 22.36
N PRO A 138 4.75 5.84 22.40
CA PRO A 138 3.30 6.00 22.26
C PRO A 138 2.70 6.81 23.40
N VAL A 139 1.83 7.78 23.07
CA VAL A 139 1.07 8.60 24.03
C VAL A 139 -0.42 8.37 23.83
N ARG A 140 -1.15 8.13 24.92
CA ARG A 140 -2.62 8.03 24.87
C ARG A 140 -3.26 9.40 24.72
N ILE A 141 -4.17 9.51 23.76
CA ILE A 141 -4.90 10.74 23.44
C ILE A 141 -6.39 10.45 23.22
N ARG A 142 -7.19 11.52 23.22
CA ARG A 142 -8.53 11.49 22.62
C ARG A 142 -8.44 12.09 21.22
N ALA A 143 -8.76 11.32 20.21
CA ALA A 143 -8.78 11.77 18.81
C ALA A 143 -10.22 11.92 18.33
N PHE A 144 -10.45 12.81 17.37
CA PHE A 144 -11.73 12.92 16.66
C PHE A 144 -11.49 12.63 15.17
N ALA A 145 -12.16 11.60 14.65
CA ALA A 145 -12.01 11.15 13.27
C ALA A 145 -13.31 10.48 12.81
N ALA A 146 -13.66 10.63 11.52
CA ALA A 146 -14.89 10.09 10.93
C ALA A 146 -16.18 10.44 11.71
N GLY A 147 -16.24 11.60 12.37
CA GLY A 147 -17.41 11.99 13.18
C GLY A 147 -17.48 11.35 14.58
N HIS A 148 -16.47 10.57 14.99
CA HIS A 148 -16.44 9.87 16.27
C HIS A 148 -15.24 10.27 17.14
N HIS A 149 -15.42 10.20 18.46
CA HIS A 149 -14.34 10.32 19.43
C HIS A 149 -13.73 8.96 19.74
N TRP A 150 -12.41 8.87 19.69
CA TRP A 150 -11.64 7.66 19.90
C TRP A 150 -10.71 7.81 21.09
N LEU A 151 -10.59 6.76 21.90
CA LEU A 151 -9.38 6.55 22.70
C LEU A 151 -8.32 6.01 21.75
N ALA A 152 -7.17 6.67 21.69
CA ALA A 152 -6.16 6.38 20.69
C ALA A 152 -4.74 6.46 21.27
N GLN A 153 -3.81 5.75 20.64
CA GLN A 153 -2.38 5.93 20.81
C GLN A 153 -1.83 6.75 19.66
N ARG A 154 -1.01 7.75 19.98
CA ARG A 154 -0.25 8.54 19.02
C ARG A 154 1.23 8.25 19.20
N THR A 155 1.91 7.93 18.11
CA THR A 155 3.37 8.03 18.03
C THR A 155 3.72 9.19 17.09
N SER A 156 4.74 9.95 17.46
CA SER A 156 5.20 11.10 16.67
C SER A 156 6.70 11.25 16.81
N ARG A 157 7.37 11.57 15.70
CA ARG A 157 8.79 11.90 15.67
C ARG A 157 8.94 13.13 14.79
N ASP A 158 9.56 14.16 15.34
CA ASP A 158 9.80 15.42 14.63
C ASP A 158 11.31 15.64 14.59
N GLU A 159 11.88 15.46 13.41
CA GLU A 159 13.31 15.71 13.14
C GLU A 159 13.50 16.92 12.24
N SER A 160 12.49 17.78 12.13
CA SER A 160 12.53 18.97 11.28
C SER A 160 13.69 19.91 11.61
N MET A 161 14.22 19.85 12.84
CA MET A 161 15.46 20.50 13.22
C MET A 161 16.66 19.84 12.52
N GLY A 162 17.03 20.40 11.36
CA GLY A 162 18.09 19.85 10.49
C GLY A 162 17.57 19.14 9.24
N ASP A 163 16.39 19.53 8.75
CA ASP A 163 15.75 19.02 7.53
C ASP A 163 15.33 17.53 7.58
N GLY A 164 15.28 16.95 8.77
CA GLY A 164 14.80 15.59 8.99
C GLY A 164 13.27 15.47 8.86
N PRO A 165 12.75 14.24 8.78
CA PRO A 165 11.33 14.00 8.57
C PRO A 165 10.50 14.30 9.82
N THR A 166 9.27 14.75 9.60
CA THR A 166 8.19 14.70 10.58
C THR A 166 7.31 13.50 10.29
N GLN A 167 7.05 12.67 11.31
CA GLN A 167 6.27 11.46 11.20
C GLN A 167 5.21 11.42 12.30
N HIS A 168 4.02 10.96 11.96
CA HIS A 168 2.89 10.91 12.88
C HIS A 168 2.01 9.71 12.56
N ARG A 169 1.65 8.92 13.59
CA ARG A 169 0.71 7.80 13.49
C ARG A 169 -0.27 7.85 14.65
N ILE A 170 -1.56 7.72 14.36
CA ILE A 170 -2.63 7.62 15.35
C ILE A 170 -3.44 6.35 15.09
N TYR A 171 -3.57 5.53 16.14
CA TYR A 171 -4.35 4.31 16.15
C TYR A 171 -5.39 4.34 17.26
N ALA A 172 -6.63 3.96 16.96
CA ALA A 172 -7.66 3.68 17.95
C ALA A 172 -7.25 2.47 18.80
N GLU A 173 -7.40 2.60 20.13
CA GLU A 173 -7.14 1.54 21.09
C GLU A 173 -8.32 1.47 22.10
N PRO A 174 -9.18 0.44 22.04
CA PRO A 174 -9.15 -0.70 21.10
C PRO A 174 -9.54 -0.29 19.66
N PRO A 175 -9.17 -1.09 18.63
CA PRO A 175 -9.43 -0.76 17.23
C PRO A 175 -10.93 -0.75 16.87
N GLY A 176 -11.75 -1.53 17.58
CA GLY A 176 -13.19 -1.63 17.33
C GLY A 176 -13.50 -1.95 15.86
N PRO A 177 -14.39 -1.19 15.18
CA PRO A 177 -14.79 -1.45 13.80
C PRO A 177 -13.67 -1.24 12.76
N LEU A 178 -12.51 -0.73 13.17
CA LEU A 178 -11.35 -0.46 12.31
C LEU A 178 -10.34 -1.62 12.32
N TYR A 179 -10.78 -2.84 12.63
CA TYR A 179 -9.91 -4.01 12.75
C TYR A 179 -9.14 -4.34 11.45
N LEU A 180 -9.71 -4.00 10.28
CA LEU A 180 -9.08 -4.20 8.97
C LEU A 180 -7.71 -3.53 8.89
N THR A 181 -7.55 -2.36 9.50
CA THR A 181 -6.31 -1.55 9.51
C THR A 181 -5.82 -1.31 10.94
N ARG A 182 -6.10 -2.26 11.84
CA ARG A 182 -5.63 -2.26 13.24
C ARG A 182 -5.92 -0.97 14.02
N GLY A 183 -7.00 -0.27 13.68
CA GLY A 183 -7.38 0.97 14.33
C GLY A 183 -6.82 2.24 13.69
N LEU A 184 -6.18 2.18 12.51
CA LEU A 184 -5.59 3.37 11.89
C LEU A 184 -6.61 4.52 11.76
N LEU A 185 -6.32 5.63 12.44
CA LEU A 185 -7.05 6.89 12.30
C LEU A 185 -6.32 7.86 11.38
N GLU A 186 -5.00 7.95 11.52
CA GLU A 186 -4.17 8.80 10.69
C GLU A 186 -2.73 8.27 10.63
N VAL A 187 -2.11 8.33 9.45
CA VAL A 187 -0.65 8.28 9.29
C VAL A 187 -0.23 9.44 8.41
N SER A 188 0.83 10.14 8.78
CA SER A 188 1.46 11.15 7.95
C SER A 188 2.97 11.16 8.08
N PHE A 189 3.61 11.52 6.98
CA PHE A 189 5.04 11.72 6.86
C PHE A 189 5.27 12.97 6.02
N SER A 190 6.25 13.77 6.41
CA SER A 190 6.71 14.91 5.64
C SER A 190 8.22 15.03 5.79
N ALA A 191 8.95 15.23 4.70
CA ALA A 191 10.37 15.54 4.69
C ALA A 191 10.64 16.69 3.70
N GLY A 192 11.62 17.57 4.00
CA GLY A 192 11.94 18.66 3.08
C GLY A 192 13.16 19.55 3.38
N PHE A 193 14.17 19.46 2.47
CA PHE A 193 14.85 20.59 1.81
C PHE A 193 15.46 20.18 0.44
N PHE A 194 15.92 18.92 0.28
CA PHE A 194 16.54 18.40 -0.97
C PHE A 194 15.68 17.43 -1.80
N MET A 195 14.77 16.69 -1.16
CA MET A 195 13.75 15.86 -1.82
C MET A 195 12.45 16.05 -1.04
N MET A 196 11.46 16.70 -1.64
CA MET A 196 10.16 16.83 -1.03
C MET A 196 9.49 15.45 -1.07
N SER A 197 9.04 14.97 0.08
CA SER A 197 8.23 13.75 0.18
C SER A 197 7.21 13.95 1.28
N HIS A 198 5.94 13.90 0.90
CA HIS A 198 4.84 14.08 1.82
C HIS A 198 3.78 13.04 1.52
N HIS A 199 3.34 12.30 2.53
CA HIS A 199 2.23 11.39 2.38
C HIS A 199 1.36 11.33 3.62
N ARG A 200 0.07 11.14 3.40
CA ARG A 200 -0.94 11.07 4.45
C ARG A 200 -2.05 10.10 4.07
N LEU A 201 -2.51 9.34 5.07
CA LEU A 201 -3.79 8.65 5.08
C LEU A 201 -4.57 9.11 6.32
N ALA A 202 -5.83 9.52 6.15
CA ALA A 202 -6.68 9.97 7.25
C ALA A 202 -8.07 9.35 7.14
N LEU A 203 -8.59 8.79 8.23
CA LEU A 203 -9.88 8.11 8.26
C LEU A 203 -11.03 9.09 7.94
N VAL A 204 -11.80 8.77 6.91
CA VAL A 204 -12.98 9.53 6.47
C VAL A 204 -14.25 8.91 7.00
N SER A 205 -14.41 7.61 6.78
CA SER A 205 -15.60 6.88 7.17
C SER A 205 -15.28 5.41 7.46
N PHE A 206 -16.17 4.76 8.19
CA PHE A 206 -16.18 3.30 8.31
C PHE A 206 -17.63 2.84 8.25
N ARG A 207 -17.82 1.62 7.77
CA ARG A 207 -19.13 0.99 7.67
C ARG A 207 -19.02 -0.46 8.12
N ARG A 208 -20.02 -0.89 8.88
CA ARG A 208 -20.19 -2.28 9.27
C ARG A 208 -21.02 -3.02 8.22
N GLY A 209 -20.58 -4.22 7.88
CA GLY A 209 -21.30 -5.14 7.00
C GLY A 209 -22.60 -5.65 7.63
N ALA A 210 -23.62 -5.83 6.79
CA ALA A 210 -24.98 -6.15 7.21
C ALA A 210 -25.24 -7.65 7.48
N GLY A 211 -24.31 -8.56 7.18
CA GLY A 211 -24.58 -10.00 7.21
C GLY A 211 -23.39 -10.89 7.52
N THR A 212 -23.68 -11.99 8.23
CA THR A 212 -22.79 -13.10 8.60
C THR A 212 -22.08 -13.71 7.40
N SER A 213 -20.95 -14.40 7.67
CA SER A 213 -20.16 -15.24 6.76
C SER A 213 -20.87 -15.63 5.45
N GLY A 214 -20.38 -15.14 4.32
CA GLY A 214 -20.99 -15.33 3.00
C GLY A 214 -20.21 -14.61 1.90
N GLY A 215 -20.74 -14.64 0.67
CA GLY A 215 -20.11 -14.07 -0.52
C GLY A 215 -19.34 -15.09 -1.36
N THR A 216 -19.32 -14.89 -2.66
CA THR A 216 -18.51 -15.67 -3.59
C THR A 216 -17.10 -15.06 -3.62
N PRO A 217 -16.05 -15.81 -3.24
CA PRO A 217 -14.68 -15.34 -3.38
C PRO A 217 -14.44 -14.82 -4.81
N PRO A 218 -13.97 -13.58 -4.97
CA PRO A 218 -13.65 -13.07 -6.30
C PRO A 218 -12.50 -13.88 -6.91
N GLY A 219 -12.49 -13.94 -8.24
CA GLY A 219 -11.37 -14.51 -8.99
C GLY A 219 -10.08 -13.73 -8.71
N MET A 220 -8.95 -14.44 -8.72
CA MET A 220 -7.62 -13.86 -8.55
C MET A 220 -7.05 -13.35 -9.89
N ASP A 221 -7.89 -12.64 -10.68
CA ASP A 221 -7.50 -12.07 -11.97
C ASP A 221 -6.52 -10.91 -11.81
N GLN A 222 -6.79 -10.04 -10.84
CA GLN A 222 -6.03 -8.83 -10.51
C GLN A 222 -5.65 -8.83 -9.02
N PRO A 223 -4.82 -9.79 -8.60
CA PRO A 223 -4.47 -9.92 -7.19
C PRO A 223 -3.53 -8.78 -6.80
N TRP A 224 -3.71 -8.22 -5.61
CA TRP A 224 -2.76 -7.25 -5.09
C TRP A 224 -1.39 -7.91 -4.87
N GLY A 225 -1.38 -9.10 -4.27
CA GLY A 225 -0.17 -9.83 -3.94
C GLY A 225 -0.49 -11.16 -3.26
N PRO A 226 -1.01 -11.14 -2.04
CA PRO A 226 -1.34 -12.35 -1.29
C PRO A 226 -2.23 -13.35 -2.04
N GLY A 227 -1.95 -14.64 -1.86
CA GLY A 227 -2.60 -15.71 -2.63
C GLY A 227 -1.91 -16.05 -3.96
N THR A 228 -0.78 -15.40 -4.27
CA THR A 228 -0.02 -15.59 -5.51
C THR A 228 1.42 -16.01 -5.27
N TRP A 229 2.07 -16.43 -6.35
CA TRP A 229 3.48 -16.72 -6.42
C TRP A 229 4.06 -16.32 -7.78
N TYR A 230 5.37 -16.11 -7.83
CA TYR A 230 6.10 -15.92 -9.08
C TYR A 230 7.55 -16.39 -8.99
N GLU A 231 8.14 -16.64 -10.15
CA GLU A 231 9.53 -17.05 -10.30
C GLU A 231 10.28 -16.11 -11.24
N THR A 232 11.45 -15.67 -10.81
CA THR A 232 12.40 -14.97 -11.67
C THR A 232 13.66 -15.80 -11.86
N GLN A 233 14.32 -15.61 -12.99
CA GLN A 233 15.65 -16.09 -13.26
C GLN A 233 16.57 -14.90 -13.47
N GLU A 234 17.69 -14.91 -12.77
CA GLU A 234 18.80 -14.00 -12.94
C GLU A 234 19.99 -14.78 -13.46
N ARG A 235 20.65 -14.27 -14.49
CA ARG A 235 21.90 -14.79 -15.00
C ARG A 235 22.95 -13.71 -14.95
N ALA A 236 24.13 -14.03 -14.47
CA ALA A 236 25.25 -13.11 -14.41
C ALA A 236 26.58 -13.87 -14.39
N SER A 237 27.70 -13.16 -14.36
CA SER A 237 29.03 -13.76 -14.28
C SER A 237 29.24 -14.64 -13.04
N TRP A 238 28.50 -14.40 -11.96
CA TRP A 238 28.51 -15.22 -10.74
C TRP A 238 27.62 -16.48 -10.83
N GLY A 239 26.89 -16.68 -11.93
CA GLY A 239 26.08 -17.85 -12.21
C GLY A 239 24.60 -17.55 -12.47
N ASP A 240 23.83 -18.63 -12.65
CA ASP A 240 22.38 -18.59 -12.85
C ASP A 240 21.66 -18.87 -11.54
N PHE A 241 20.75 -17.98 -11.15
CA PHE A 241 19.97 -18.08 -9.92
C PHE A 241 18.49 -17.93 -10.20
N ARG A 242 17.72 -18.92 -9.75
CA ARG A 242 16.27 -18.85 -9.73
C ARG A 242 15.81 -18.36 -8.36
N LYS A 243 14.83 -17.47 -8.37
CA LYS A 243 14.17 -16.97 -7.17
C LYS A 243 12.68 -17.29 -7.28
N SER A 244 12.13 -17.91 -6.25
CA SER A 244 10.68 -18.13 -6.14
C SER A 244 10.16 -17.30 -4.98
N VAL A 245 9.08 -16.56 -5.21
CA VAL A 245 8.47 -15.68 -4.21
C VAL A 245 7.02 -16.12 -3.99
N CYS A 246 6.67 -16.34 -2.72
CA CYS A 246 5.30 -16.58 -2.28
C CYS A 246 4.79 -15.37 -1.53
N LEU A 247 3.56 -14.96 -1.83
CA LEU A 247 2.88 -13.84 -1.19
C LEU A 247 1.63 -14.34 -0.47
N GLY A 248 1.50 -14.01 0.81
CA GLY A 248 0.40 -14.41 1.69
C GLY A 248 -0.06 -13.25 2.57
N ALA A 249 -1.13 -13.43 3.31
CA ALA A 249 -1.57 -12.46 4.30
C ALA A 249 -2.30 -13.12 5.46
N GLU A 250 -2.08 -12.58 6.66
CA GLU A 250 -2.68 -13.05 7.88
C GLU A 250 -2.93 -11.87 8.82
N GLN A 251 -4.17 -11.76 9.34
CA GLN A 251 -4.62 -10.70 10.28
C GLN A 251 -4.15 -9.27 9.99
N GLY A 252 -4.20 -8.84 8.73
CA GLY A 252 -3.79 -7.47 8.37
C GLY A 252 -2.28 -7.30 8.27
N TYR A 253 -1.53 -8.39 8.13
CA TYR A 253 -0.15 -8.40 7.67
C TYR A 253 -0.04 -9.08 6.32
N LEU A 254 0.75 -8.50 5.43
CA LEU A 254 1.20 -9.08 4.19
C LEU A 254 2.51 -9.81 4.48
N LEU A 255 2.62 -11.01 3.94
CA LEU A 255 3.72 -11.95 4.18
C LEU A 255 4.42 -12.21 2.86
N ARG A 256 5.74 -12.06 2.85
CA ARG A 256 6.56 -12.30 1.67
C ARG A 256 7.67 -13.29 2.00
N LYS A 257 7.63 -14.45 1.37
CA LYS A 257 8.64 -15.50 1.52
C LYS A 257 9.43 -15.63 0.22
N VAL A 258 10.75 -15.53 0.33
CA VAL A 258 11.67 -15.63 -0.80
C VAL A 258 12.49 -16.91 -0.66
N TRP A 259 12.53 -17.70 -1.72
CA TRP A 259 13.37 -18.88 -1.85
C TRP A 259 14.42 -18.65 -2.94
N GLU A 260 15.69 -18.64 -2.54
CA GLU A 260 16.82 -18.54 -3.46
C GLU A 260 17.32 -19.93 -3.82
N LYS A 261 17.57 -20.15 -5.12
CA LYS A 261 18.03 -21.44 -5.68
C LYS A 261 17.13 -22.61 -5.25
N PRO A 262 15.80 -22.53 -5.44
CA PRO A 262 14.90 -23.60 -5.07
C PRO A 262 15.23 -24.87 -5.87
N ARG A 263 15.45 -25.97 -5.16
CA ARG A 263 15.79 -27.28 -5.73
C ARG A 263 14.56 -27.95 -6.35
N ASP A 264 13.42 -27.80 -5.68
CA ASP A 264 12.12 -28.38 -6.05
C ASP A 264 11.07 -27.30 -6.28
N GLU A 265 9.85 -27.70 -6.62
CA GLU A 265 8.70 -26.79 -6.72
C GLU A 265 8.31 -26.25 -5.34
N VAL A 266 8.21 -24.92 -5.23
CA VAL A 266 7.92 -24.25 -3.95
C VAL A 266 6.42 -24.27 -3.69
N GLN A 267 6.02 -24.94 -2.61
CA GLN A 267 4.64 -24.90 -2.11
C GLN A 267 4.45 -23.69 -1.19
N CYS A 268 3.55 -22.77 -1.55
CA CYS A 268 3.29 -21.52 -0.81
C CYS A 268 2.35 -21.74 0.40
N GLU A 269 2.68 -22.71 1.23
CA GLU A 269 1.86 -23.12 2.39
C GLU A 269 2.44 -22.63 3.73
N ASP A 270 3.76 -22.41 3.78
CA ASP A 270 4.48 -21.97 4.98
C ASP A 270 5.14 -20.59 4.80
N PHE A 271 4.76 -19.66 5.69
CA PHE A 271 5.28 -18.30 5.76
C PHE A 271 6.12 -18.04 7.01
N GLN A 272 6.58 -19.08 7.71
CA GLN A 272 7.54 -18.92 8.81
C GLN A 272 8.80 -18.20 8.32
N GLY A 273 9.23 -17.16 9.05
CA GLY A 273 10.38 -16.33 8.66
C GLY A 273 10.16 -15.55 7.36
N ALA A 274 8.91 -15.31 6.96
CA ALA A 274 8.58 -14.35 5.90
C ALA A 274 8.84 -12.92 6.38
N GLU A 275 9.14 -12.05 5.43
CA GLU A 275 9.07 -10.60 5.63
C GLU A 275 7.60 -10.22 5.92
N VAL A 276 7.40 -9.37 6.91
CA VAL A 276 6.07 -8.97 7.40
C VAL A 276 5.89 -7.48 7.16
N LEU A 277 4.91 -7.12 6.34
CA LEU A 277 4.53 -5.74 6.09
C LEU A 277 3.09 -5.54 6.54
N PRO A 278 2.79 -4.60 7.44
CA PRO A 278 1.41 -4.41 7.82
C PRO A 278 0.53 -3.78 6.73
N LEU A 279 -0.76 -4.10 6.75
CA LEU A 279 -1.70 -3.72 5.71
C LEU A 279 -1.71 -2.21 5.49
N GLU A 280 -1.78 -1.40 6.54
CA GLU A 280 -1.80 0.04 6.34
C GLU A 280 -0.49 0.63 5.78
N ASP A 281 0.66 0.03 6.07
CA ASP A 281 1.93 0.44 5.47
C ASP A 281 1.96 0.03 4.00
N ALA A 282 1.39 -1.13 3.65
CA ALA A 282 1.22 -1.55 2.27
C ALA A 282 0.25 -0.63 1.49
N LEU A 283 -0.87 -0.19 2.12
CA LEU A 283 -1.78 0.79 1.53
C LEU A 283 -1.10 2.15 1.33
N LEU A 284 -0.24 2.54 2.26
CA LEU A 284 0.55 3.76 2.15
C LEU A 284 1.57 3.66 1.00
N HIS A 285 2.25 2.53 0.85
CA HIS A 285 3.13 2.26 -0.29
C HIS A 285 2.37 2.28 -1.62
N LEU A 286 1.15 1.71 -1.67
CA LEU A 286 0.31 1.72 -2.86
C LEU A 286 0.05 3.15 -3.36
N VAL A 287 -0.37 4.06 -2.46
CA VAL A 287 -0.62 5.46 -2.84
C VAL A 287 0.68 6.23 -3.13
N ASN A 288 1.76 5.95 -2.40
CA ASN A 288 3.06 6.60 -2.63
C ASN A 288 3.67 6.21 -3.98
N ASN A 289 3.54 4.96 -4.41
CA ASN A 289 4.05 4.51 -5.70
C ASN A 289 3.40 5.27 -6.88
N SER A 290 2.19 5.82 -6.68
CA SER A 290 1.53 6.62 -7.71
C SER A 290 2.19 7.97 -7.99
N VAL A 291 3.05 8.44 -7.09
CA VAL A 291 3.80 9.67 -7.28
C VAL A 291 5.03 9.42 -8.17
N TYR A 292 5.72 8.29 -7.96
CA TYR A 292 6.99 8.00 -8.61
C TYR A 292 6.86 7.42 -10.01
N ILE A 293 5.69 6.89 -10.38
CA ILE A 293 5.45 6.24 -11.68
C ILE A 293 4.29 6.90 -12.42
N PRO A 294 4.38 8.22 -12.74
CA PRO A 294 3.24 8.96 -13.29
C PRO A 294 2.78 8.48 -14.68
N THR A 295 3.64 7.76 -15.39
CA THR A 295 3.37 7.22 -16.73
C THR A 295 3.79 5.75 -16.84
N TRP A 296 3.13 5.01 -17.73
CA TRP A 296 3.46 3.61 -18.02
C TRP A 296 3.86 3.45 -19.51
N PRO A 297 5.00 2.80 -19.82
CA PRO A 297 6.04 2.36 -18.88
C PRO A 297 6.70 3.58 -18.20
N PRO A 298 7.41 3.40 -17.07
CA PRO A 298 8.01 4.51 -16.34
C PRO A 298 9.02 5.26 -17.22
N ARG A 299 8.71 6.50 -17.62
CA ARG A 299 9.54 7.31 -18.53
C ARG A 299 9.51 8.81 -18.21
N ASP A 300 10.51 9.52 -18.73
CA ASP A 300 10.58 10.96 -18.60
C ASP A 300 9.54 11.64 -19.49
N TYR A 301 9.05 12.79 -19.04
CA TYR A 301 8.06 13.55 -19.78
C TYR A 301 8.63 13.98 -21.14
N GLY A 302 7.92 13.66 -22.23
CA GLY A 302 8.34 14.01 -23.59
C GLY A 302 9.36 13.06 -24.24
N ALA A 303 9.91 12.07 -23.53
CA ALA A 303 10.71 11.00 -24.15
C ALA A 303 9.89 10.30 -25.26
N PRO A 304 10.46 9.72 -26.32
CA PRO A 304 9.69 8.96 -27.32
C PRO A 304 9.06 7.69 -26.73
N LEU A 305 8.02 7.15 -27.38
CA LEU A 305 7.46 5.85 -27.00
C LEU A 305 8.49 4.74 -27.29
N PRO A 306 8.70 3.78 -26.35
CA PRO A 306 9.58 2.65 -26.61
C PRO A 306 9.04 1.76 -27.74
N ARG A 307 9.94 0.99 -28.37
CA ARG A 307 9.55 0.06 -29.43
C ARG A 307 8.73 -1.10 -28.89
N LEU A 308 7.84 -1.65 -29.71
CA LEU A 308 7.05 -2.83 -29.37
C LEU A 308 7.80 -4.11 -29.73
N VAL A 309 7.80 -5.08 -28.83
CA VAL A 309 8.36 -6.41 -29.04
C VAL A 309 7.43 -7.47 -28.44
N ARG A 310 7.66 -8.73 -28.83
CA ARG A 310 7.08 -9.89 -28.16
C ARG A 310 8.14 -10.49 -27.24
N VAL A 311 7.83 -10.60 -25.95
CA VAL A 311 8.72 -11.18 -24.94
C VAL A 311 8.20 -12.55 -24.55
N HIS A 312 9.07 -13.56 -24.57
CA HIS A 312 8.77 -14.91 -24.13
C HIS A 312 9.12 -15.05 -22.64
N LEU A 313 8.08 -15.21 -21.82
CA LEU A 313 8.13 -15.32 -20.36
C LEU A 313 7.89 -16.77 -19.96
N GLY A 314 8.90 -17.64 -20.13
CA GLY A 314 8.87 -19.05 -19.73
C GLY A 314 7.65 -19.84 -20.25
N GLN A 315 6.52 -19.71 -19.57
CA GLN A 315 5.21 -20.29 -19.90
C GLN A 315 4.38 -19.50 -20.92
N GLU A 316 4.60 -18.19 -21.11
CA GLU A 316 3.69 -17.33 -21.88
C GLU A 316 4.44 -16.33 -22.79
N SER A 317 3.72 -15.67 -23.70
CA SER A 317 4.29 -14.58 -24.53
C SER A 317 3.45 -13.32 -24.44
N VAL A 318 4.09 -12.19 -24.16
CA VAL A 318 3.41 -10.90 -23.94
C VAL A 318 3.96 -9.86 -24.89
N VAL A 319 3.08 -8.98 -25.39
CA VAL A 319 3.52 -7.80 -26.13
C VAL A 319 4.00 -6.77 -25.11
N ALA A 320 5.23 -6.30 -25.27
CA ALA A 320 5.89 -5.42 -24.32
C ALA A 320 6.50 -4.20 -25.04
N TYR A 321 6.57 -3.10 -24.30
CA TYR A 321 7.51 -2.02 -24.59
C TYR A 321 8.92 -2.49 -24.28
N LEU A 322 9.85 -2.26 -25.20
CA LEU A 322 11.27 -2.47 -24.99
C LEU A 322 11.98 -1.12 -24.98
N ASP A 323 12.46 -0.76 -23.80
CA ASP A 323 13.27 0.41 -23.55
C ASP A 323 14.76 0.01 -23.57
N GLU A 324 15.57 0.77 -24.29
CA GLU A 324 17.00 0.52 -24.44
C GLU A 324 17.80 1.80 -24.25
N ASP A 325 18.67 1.80 -23.25
CA ASP A 325 19.52 2.92 -22.87
C ASP A 325 20.98 2.48 -22.67
N GLN A 326 21.88 3.45 -22.48
CA GLN A 326 23.24 3.13 -22.06
C GLN A 326 23.22 2.53 -20.65
N ALA A 327 24.00 1.46 -20.43
CA ALA A 327 23.95 0.75 -19.16
C ALA A 327 24.28 1.66 -17.98
N HIS A 328 25.37 2.44 -18.09
CA HIS A 328 25.81 3.51 -17.19
C HIS A 328 26.52 4.62 -17.99
N PRO A 329 26.38 5.91 -17.61
CA PRO A 329 27.08 7.01 -18.29
C PRO A 329 28.60 6.99 -18.15
N TRP A 330 29.14 6.23 -17.18
CA TRP A 330 30.56 6.19 -16.83
C TRP A 330 31.21 4.82 -17.12
N GLU A 331 30.44 3.82 -17.53
CA GLU A 331 30.98 2.57 -18.05
C GLU A 331 31.36 2.75 -19.53
N ASP A 332 32.11 1.81 -20.09
CA ASP A 332 32.41 1.79 -21.52
C ASP A 332 31.10 1.91 -22.34
N ALA A 333 31.08 2.84 -23.31
CA ALA A 333 29.90 3.20 -24.09
C ALA A 333 29.32 2.03 -24.92
N SER A 334 30.03 0.90 -24.95
CA SER A 334 29.65 -0.35 -25.58
C SER A 334 28.54 -1.13 -24.83
N TRP A 335 28.37 -0.91 -23.52
CA TRP A 335 27.35 -1.59 -22.73
C TRP A 335 26.00 -0.88 -22.80
N ARG A 336 24.98 -1.63 -23.23
CA ARG A 336 23.59 -1.22 -23.27
C ARG A 336 22.79 -1.96 -22.22
N ARG A 337 21.71 -1.34 -21.79
CA ARG A 337 20.70 -1.97 -20.96
C ARG A 337 19.39 -2.02 -21.74
N SER A 338 18.70 -3.14 -21.59
CA SER A 338 17.37 -3.37 -22.11
C SER A 338 16.42 -3.62 -20.96
N ARG A 339 15.24 -3.02 -20.99
CA ARG A 339 14.15 -3.27 -20.04
C ARG A 339 12.87 -3.50 -20.83
N SER A 340 12.13 -4.54 -20.48
CA SER A 340 10.82 -4.79 -21.09
C SER A 340 9.68 -4.61 -20.12
N TYR A 341 8.59 -3.99 -20.55
CA TYR A 341 7.41 -3.67 -19.74
C TYR A 341 6.15 -4.10 -20.49
N SER A 342 5.19 -4.75 -19.83
CA SER A 342 3.93 -5.11 -20.51
C SER A 342 3.23 -3.86 -21.06
N ILE A 343 2.70 -3.92 -22.28
CA ILE A 343 1.90 -2.79 -22.79
C ILE A 343 0.52 -2.74 -22.15
N ASP A 344 -0.04 -3.93 -21.88
CA ASP A 344 -1.34 -4.12 -21.26
C ASP A 344 -1.10 -4.82 -19.94
N LEU A 345 -1.12 -4.02 -18.88
CA LEU A 345 -0.91 -4.49 -17.52
C LEU A 345 -2.00 -5.45 -17.08
N TRP A 346 -3.17 -5.45 -17.71
CA TRP A 346 -4.35 -6.22 -17.30
C TRP A 346 -4.70 -7.32 -18.29
N SER A 347 -3.79 -7.63 -19.21
CA SER A 347 -3.93 -8.71 -20.17
C SER A 347 -4.28 -10.03 -19.47
N PRO A 348 -5.22 -10.83 -20.01
CA PRO A 348 -5.55 -12.16 -19.48
C PRO A 348 -4.34 -13.09 -19.34
N VAL A 349 -3.30 -12.90 -20.16
CA VAL A 349 -2.04 -13.66 -20.07
C VAL A 349 -1.36 -13.43 -18.72
N LEU A 350 -1.49 -12.23 -18.13
CA LEU A 350 -0.91 -11.87 -16.84
C LEU A 350 -1.84 -12.16 -15.66
N ARG A 351 -2.90 -12.95 -15.85
CA ARG A 351 -3.78 -13.39 -14.75
C ARG A 351 -2.96 -14.05 -13.63
N GLY A 352 -3.31 -13.74 -12.38
CA GLY A 352 -2.62 -14.30 -11.21
C GLY A 352 -1.25 -13.68 -10.90
N LEU A 353 -0.74 -12.78 -11.74
CA LEU A 353 0.49 -12.04 -11.45
C LEU A 353 0.21 -10.95 -10.39
N PRO A 354 0.97 -10.90 -9.28
CA PRO A 354 0.79 -9.89 -8.25
C PRO A 354 1.12 -8.48 -8.74
N MET A 355 0.52 -7.47 -8.10
CA MET A 355 0.70 -6.06 -8.46
C MET A 355 2.19 -5.66 -8.48
N GLU A 356 2.98 -6.10 -7.50
CA GLU A 356 4.41 -5.74 -7.43
C GLU A 356 5.21 -6.15 -8.68
N VAL A 357 4.85 -7.26 -9.32
CA VAL A 357 5.53 -7.73 -10.55
C VAL A 357 4.85 -7.20 -11.81
N ARG A 358 3.52 -7.06 -11.78
CA ARG A 358 2.74 -6.51 -12.89
C ARG A 358 3.22 -5.12 -13.29
N PHE A 359 3.59 -4.32 -12.30
CA PHE A 359 4.10 -2.97 -12.48
C PHE A 359 5.63 -2.86 -12.39
N ASP A 360 6.35 -3.97 -12.51
CA ASP A 360 7.80 -3.99 -12.71
C ASP A 360 8.12 -4.42 -14.16
N ARG A 361 9.41 -4.41 -14.50
CA ARG A 361 9.91 -4.94 -15.76
C ARG A 361 9.72 -6.45 -15.85
N LEU A 362 9.26 -6.92 -17.00
CA LEU A 362 9.13 -8.34 -17.33
C LEU A 362 10.51 -8.99 -17.53
N SER A 363 11.45 -8.22 -18.06
CA SER A 363 12.88 -8.58 -18.15
C SER A 363 13.78 -7.35 -18.13
N GLU A 364 15.00 -7.54 -17.66
CA GLU A 364 16.10 -6.59 -17.80
C GLU A 364 17.35 -7.34 -18.27
N GLY A 365 18.20 -6.68 -19.05
CA GLY A 365 19.50 -7.25 -19.36
C GLY A 365 20.51 -6.18 -19.74
N VAL A 366 21.75 -6.37 -19.30
CA VAL A 366 22.91 -5.58 -19.67
C VAL A 366 23.74 -6.37 -20.65
N TYR A 367 23.95 -5.82 -21.84
CA TYR A 367 24.60 -6.52 -22.94
C TYR A 367 25.47 -5.58 -23.77
N ARG A 368 26.47 -6.16 -24.45
CA ARG A 368 27.16 -5.50 -25.56
C ARG A 368 26.63 -6.06 -26.87
N GLN A 369 26.59 -5.21 -27.89
CA GLN A 369 26.19 -5.64 -29.23
C GLN A 369 27.45 -5.80 -30.08
N SER A 370 27.66 -6.97 -30.68
CA SER A 370 28.75 -7.19 -31.62
C SER A 370 28.49 -6.47 -32.95
N GLU A 371 29.53 -6.32 -33.78
CA GLU A 371 29.41 -5.73 -35.12
C GLU A 371 28.44 -6.52 -36.01
N GLU A 372 28.33 -7.84 -35.80
CA GLU A 372 27.39 -8.73 -36.48
C GLU A 372 25.96 -8.66 -35.92
N GLY A 373 25.72 -7.82 -34.91
CA GLY A 373 24.42 -7.56 -34.31
C GLY A 373 24.01 -8.51 -33.18
N ALA A 374 24.82 -9.52 -32.86
CA ALA A 374 24.57 -10.46 -31.75
C ALA A 374 24.71 -9.76 -30.39
N ARG A 375 23.85 -10.14 -29.44
CA ARG A 375 23.87 -9.59 -28.07
C ARG A 375 24.63 -10.54 -27.15
N GLU A 376 25.67 -10.03 -26.51
CA GLU A 376 26.40 -10.74 -25.46
C GLU A 376 26.03 -10.13 -24.12
N TYR A 377 25.27 -10.89 -23.32
CA TYR A 377 24.76 -10.44 -22.04
C TYR A 377 25.80 -10.63 -20.95
N ARG A 378 26.09 -9.54 -20.21
CA ARG A 378 26.82 -9.57 -18.93
C ARG A 378 25.93 -10.09 -17.81
N SER A 379 24.68 -9.63 -17.83
CA SER A 379 23.66 -10.06 -16.89
C SER A 379 22.26 -9.93 -17.51
N ASP A 380 21.37 -10.84 -17.16
CA ASP A 380 19.94 -10.75 -17.46
C ASP A 380 19.09 -11.11 -16.23
N SER A 381 17.87 -10.60 -16.19
CA SER A 381 16.83 -11.01 -15.27
C SER A 381 15.51 -11.08 -16.02
N ARG A 382 14.68 -12.07 -15.72
CA ARG A 382 13.38 -12.24 -16.36
C ARG A 382 12.38 -12.98 -15.49
N LEU A 383 11.11 -12.64 -15.66
CA LEU A 383 9.97 -13.41 -15.16
C LEU A 383 9.87 -14.74 -15.92
N LEU A 384 9.77 -15.85 -15.19
CA LEU A 384 9.64 -17.19 -15.76
C LEU A 384 8.22 -17.74 -15.66
N ARG A 385 7.65 -17.70 -14.45
CA ARG A 385 6.35 -18.31 -14.12
C ARG A 385 5.66 -17.52 -13.02
N TRP A 386 4.35 -17.64 -12.95
CA TRP A 386 3.52 -17.07 -11.89
C TRP A 386 2.18 -17.79 -11.83
N GLY A 387 1.47 -17.61 -10.74
CA GLY A 387 0.14 -18.16 -10.56
C GLY A 387 -0.44 -17.87 -9.19
N THR A 388 -1.59 -18.51 -8.93
CA THR A 388 -2.31 -18.42 -7.66
C THR A 388 -2.24 -19.77 -6.96
N TRP A 389 -2.04 -19.76 -5.65
CA TRP A 389 -1.98 -20.98 -4.84
C TRP A 389 -3.25 -21.19 -3.99
N LEU A 390 -4.18 -20.23 -4.02
CA LEU A 390 -5.53 -20.43 -3.50
C LEU A 390 -6.34 -21.15 -4.55
N GLU A 391 -6.75 -22.38 -4.25
CA GLU A 391 -7.59 -23.17 -5.13
C GLU A 391 -8.84 -22.36 -5.53
N SER A 392 -9.06 -22.23 -6.83
CA SER A 392 -10.39 -21.93 -7.33
C SER A 392 -11.26 -23.13 -6.94
N SER A 393 -12.08 -22.98 -5.92
CA SER A 393 -13.16 -23.91 -5.65
C SER A 393 -14.21 -23.79 -6.76
N SER A 394 -13.84 -24.14 -7.98
CA SER A 394 -14.74 -24.53 -9.05
C SER A 394 -14.72 -26.05 -9.02
N GLU A 395 -15.75 -26.60 -8.37
CA GLU A 395 -16.37 -27.89 -8.68
C GLU A 395 -15.37 -28.99 -9.09
N LEU A 396 -15.12 -29.98 -8.22
CA LEU A 396 -15.77 -31.28 -8.42
C LEU A 396 -16.12 -31.48 -9.89
N SER A 397 -15.11 -31.87 -10.67
CA SER A 397 -15.30 -32.62 -11.90
C SER A 397 -16.31 -33.70 -11.56
N THR A 398 -17.56 -33.43 -11.93
CA THR A 398 -18.62 -34.40 -11.92
C THR A 398 -18.21 -35.41 -12.98
N SER A 399 -17.56 -36.46 -12.49
CA SER A 399 -17.76 -37.79 -13.02
C SER A 399 -19.27 -37.97 -13.23
N ALA A 400 -19.71 -37.84 -14.50
CA ALA A 400 -20.77 -38.61 -15.15
C ALA A 400 -21.32 -37.88 -16.39
N ARG A 401 -20.79 -38.17 -17.58
CA ARG A 401 -21.46 -39.04 -18.56
C ARG A 401 -20.57 -39.32 -19.76
#